data_AF-A0A544SP54-F1
#
_entry.id   AF-A0A544SP54-F1
#
_cell.length_a   1.000
_cell.length_b   1.000
_cell.length_c   1.000
_cell.angle_alpha   90.00
_cell.angle_beta   90.00
_cell.angle_gamma   90.00
#
_symmetry.space_group_name_H-M   'P 1'
#
loop_
_entity.id
_entity.type
_entity.pdbx_description
1 polymer ?
#
loop_
_entity_poly.entity_id
_entity_poly.type
_entity_poly.pdbx_seq_one_letter_code
_entity_poly.pdbx_strand_id
1 'polypeptide(L)'
;MYLDILVKLTIGLAALLVVIRLLGKKELAQLTPYDFIYTIVLGGILEESLFDEKIKITHFLFAIALWAILLFLIEKAAKQWNP
;
A
#
# COMPACT_ATOMS: atom_id res chain seq x y z
N MET A 1 -1.17 20.57 -11.09
CA MET A 1 -1.26 20.76 -9.63
C MET A 1 -2.44 19.98 -9.06
N TYR A 2 -3.69 20.49 -9.08
CA TYR A 2 -4.83 19.74 -8.49
C TYR A 2 -5.28 18.49 -9.24
N LEU A 3 -5.21 18.47 -10.58
CA LEU A 3 -5.53 17.28 -11.39
C LEU A 3 -4.55 16.13 -11.15
N ASP A 4 -3.27 16.45 -10.90
CA ASP A 4 -2.24 15.45 -10.60
C ASP A 4 -2.51 14.80 -9.24
N ILE A 5 -2.84 15.61 -8.24
CA ILE A 5 -3.27 15.14 -6.92
C ILE A 5 -4.54 14.29 -7.04
N LEU A 6 -5.56 14.71 -7.81
CA LEU A 6 -6.79 13.95 -8.02
C LEU A 6 -6.52 12.55 -8.61
N VAL A 7 -5.68 12.48 -9.64
CA VAL A 7 -5.30 11.23 -10.30
C VAL A 7 -4.47 10.34 -9.38
N LYS A 8 -3.45 10.89 -8.72
CA LYS A 8 -2.64 10.12 -7.76
C LYS A 8 -3.51 9.64 -6.60
N LEU A 9 -4.44 10.45 -6.09
CA LEU A 9 -5.32 10.09 -4.97
C LEU A 9 -6.27 8.96 -5.35
N THR A 10 -6.88 9.01 -6.55
CA THR A 10 -7.74 7.93 -7.04
C THR A 10 -6.95 6.64 -7.26
N ILE A 11 -5.74 6.72 -7.80
CA ILE A 11 -4.83 5.56 -7.95
C ILE A 11 -4.40 5.02 -6.58
N GLY A 12 -4.03 5.89 -5.64
CA GLY A 12 -3.60 5.52 -4.29
C GLY A 12 -4.73 4.85 -3.51
N LEU A 13 -5.96 5.35 -3.63
CA LEU A 13 -7.15 4.72 -3.06
C LEU A 13 -7.41 3.33 -3.66
N ALA A 14 -7.32 3.20 -4.99
CA ALA A 14 -7.46 1.91 -5.66
C ALA A 14 -6.37 0.91 -5.21
N ALA A 15 -5.13 1.37 -5.04
CA ALA A 15 -4.04 0.57 -4.51
C ALA A 15 -4.31 0.10 -3.07
N LEU A 16 -4.81 1.00 -2.21
CA LEU A 16 -5.18 0.67 -0.84
C LEU A 16 -6.27 -0.41 -0.80
N LEU A 17 -7.29 -0.30 -1.67
CA LEU A 17 -8.35 -1.30 -1.79
C LEU A 17 -7.80 -2.67 -2.25
N VAL A 18 -6.85 -2.68 -3.18
CA VAL A 18 -6.17 -3.92 -3.61
C VAL A 18 -5.42 -4.55 -2.45
N VAL A 19 -4.67 -3.76 -1.68
CA VAL A 19 -3.95 -4.24 -0.49
C VAL A 19 -4.93 -4.82 0.53
N ILE A 20 -6.00 -4.10 0.88
CA ILE A 20 -7.04 -4.59 1.80
C ILE A 20 -7.67 -5.90 1.28
N ARG A 21 -7.87 -6.03 -0.04
CA ARG A 21 -8.39 -7.25 -0.67
C ARG A 21 -7.41 -8.43 -0.53
N LEU A 22 -6.11 -8.17 -0.65
CA LEU A 22 -5.03 -9.17 -0.52
C LEU A 22 -4.91 -9.67 0.92
N LEU A 23 -4.99 -8.77 1.91
CA LEU A 23 -5.03 -9.13 3.34
C LEU A 23 -6.18 -10.09 3.72
N GLY A 24 -7.20 -10.22 2.86
CA GLY A 24 -8.33 -11.13 3.05
C GLY A 24 -9.39 -10.61 4.02
N LYS A 25 -10.35 -11.46 4.40
CA LYS A 25 -11.45 -11.15 5.35
C LYS A 25 -10.96 -11.02 6.81
N LYS A 26 -9.71 -10.62 7.05
CA LYS A 26 -9.24 -10.37 8.40
C LYS A 26 -9.99 -9.15 8.92
N GLU A 27 -10.78 -9.32 9.98
CA GLU A 27 -11.34 -8.17 10.68
C GLU A 27 -10.20 -7.28 11.20
N LEU A 28 -10.44 -5.97 11.39
CA LEU A 28 -9.44 -5.06 11.97
C LEU A 28 -8.86 -5.59 13.30
N ALA A 29 -9.67 -6.33 14.06
CA ALA A 29 -9.27 -6.97 15.31
C ALA A 29 -8.37 -8.22 15.16
N GLN A 30 -8.25 -8.76 13.94
CA GLN A 30 -7.46 -9.94 13.60
C GLN A 30 -6.20 -9.58 12.79
N LEU A 31 -5.93 -8.29 12.58
CA LEU A 31 -4.67 -7.84 11.98
C LEU A 31 -3.52 -8.21 12.92
N THR A 32 -2.53 -8.93 12.38
CA THR A 32 -1.31 -9.20 13.13
C THR A 32 -0.52 -7.90 13.34
N PRO A 33 0.38 -7.81 14.35
CA PRO A 33 1.23 -6.63 14.53
C PRO A 33 2.03 -6.28 13.26
N TYR A 34 2.45 -7.29 12.50
CA TYR A 34 3.10 -7.09 11.21
C TYR A 34 2.15 -6.47 10.18
N ASP A 35 0.90 -6.94 10.13
CA ASP A 35 -0.16 -6.38 9.27
C ASP A 35 -0.40 -4.89 9.51
N PHE A 36 -0.35 -4.50 10.78
CA PHE A 36 -0.49 -3.11 11.19
C PHE A 36 0.69 -2.24 10.73
N ILE A 37 1.93 -2.69 10.97
CA ILE A 37 3.14 -1.92 10.65
C ILE A 37 3.23 -1.64 9.16
N TYR A 38 3.08 -2.64 8.29
CA TYR A 38 3.26 -2.40 6.86
C TYR A 38 2.14 -1.54 6.25
N THR A 39 0.93 -1.57 6.82
CA THR A 39 -0.20 -0.75 6.36
C THR A 39 0.04 0.73 6.69
N ILE A 40 0.61 1.02 7.85
CA ILE A 40 1.02 2.39 8.23
C ILE A 40 2.12 2.89 7.30
N VAL A 41 3.14 2.07 7.04
CA VAL A 41 4.26 2.47 6.16
C VAL A 41 3.76 2.70 4.73
N LEU A 42 2.84 1.86 4.22
CA LEU A 42 2.18 2.09 2.94
C LEU A 42 1.47 3.45 2.90
N GLY A 43 0.70 3.75 3.95
CA GLY A 43 0.00 5.03 4.09
C GLY A 43 0.94 6.22 4.01
N GLY A 44 2.07 6.17 4.71
CA GLY A 44 3.09 7.22 4.69
C GLY A 44 3.74 7.40 3.31
N ILE A 45 4.10 6.30 2.63
CA ILE A 45 4.68 6.36 1.27
C ILE A 45 3.69 6.95 0.27
N LEU A 46 2.42 6.55 0.37
CA LEU A 46 1.34 7.09 -0.46
C LEU A 46 1.15 8.58 -0.20
N GLU A 47 1.05 9.00 1.06
CA GLU A 47 0.89 10.41 1.46
C GLU A 47 2.03 11.28 0.93
N GLU A 48 3.28 10.90 1.21
CA GLU A 48 4.46 11.64 0.79
C GLU A 48 4.50 11.79 -0.74
N SER A 49 4.17 10.72 -1.47
CA SER A 49 4.15 10.73 -2.93
C SER A 49 2.96 11.47 -3.55
N LEU A 50 1.86 11.62 -2.81
CA LEU A 50 0.66 12.34 -3.25
C LEU A 50 0.88 13.85 -3.24
N PHE A 51 1.55 14.36 -2.21
CA PHE A 51 1.74 15.80 -1.99
C PHE A 51 3.06 16.33 -2.56
N ASP A 52 4.01 15.46 -2.91
CA ASP A 52 5.23 15.91 -3.60
C ASP A 52 4.98 16.14 -5.10
N GLU A 53 5.06 17.41 -5.49
CA GLU A 53 4.93 17.87 -6.89
C GLU A 53 6.09 17.43 -7.79
N LYS A 54 7.24 17.04 -7.21
CA LYS A 54 8.41 16.54 -7.96
C LYS A 54 8.23 15.09 -8.38
N ILE A 55 7.40 14.34 -7.67
CA ILE A 55 7.16 12.93 -7.97
C ILE A 55 6.17 12.81 -9.12
N LYS A 56 6.63 12.29 -10.25
CA LYS A 56 5.76 12.01 -11.40
C LYS A 56 4.84 10.82 -11.11
N ILE A 57 3.65 10.81 -11.72
CA ILE A 57 2.69 9.68 -11.66
C ILE A 57 3.35 8.33 -11.96
N THR A 58 4.33 8.27 -12.86
CA THR A 58 5.04 7.02 -13.19
C THR A 58 5.85 6.48 -12.01
N HIS A 59 6.47 7.35 -11.22
CA HIS A 59 7.25 6.95 -10.04
C HIS A 59 6.31 6.52 -8.92
N PHE A 60 5.17 7.21 -8.76
CA PHE A 60 4.11 6.83 -7.83
C PHE A 60 3.55 5.43 -8.12
N LEU A 61 3.24 5.14 -9.39
CA LEU A 61 2.78 3.82 -9.83
C LEU A 61 3.82 2.73 -9.58
N PHE A 62 5.10 3.03 -9.85
CA PHE A 62 6.20 2.11 -9.57
C PHE A 62 6.34 1.83 -8.07
N ALA A 63 6.28 2.86 -7.22
CA ALA A 63 6.34 2.72 -5.77
C ALA A 63 5.19 1.86 -5.24
N ILE A 64 3.96 2.09 -5.70
CA ILE A 64 2.79 1.27 -5.35
C ILE A 64 2.99 -0.19 -5.76
N ALA A 65 3.43 -0.42 -7.00
CA ALA A 65 3.61 -1.78 -7.51
C ALA A 65 4.70 -2.53 -6.74
N LEU A 66 5.84 -1.87 -6.50
CA LEU A 66 6.92 -2.41 -5.70
C LEU A 66 6.46 -2.73 -4.28
N TRP A 67 5.72 -1.81 -3.66
CA TRP A 67 5.19 -2.02 -2.32
C TRP A 67 4.22 -3.19 -2.26
N ALA A 68 3.29 -3.29 -3.21
CA ALA A 68 2.36 -4.41 -3.29
C ALA A 68 3.07 -5.76 -3.45
N ILE A 69 4.15 -5.82 -4.24
CA ILE A 69 5.00 -7.02 -4.38
C ILE A 69 5.67 -7.35 -3.05
N LEU A 70 6.25 -6.36 -2.36
CA LEU A 70 6.88 -6.58 -1.06
C LEU A 70 5.87 -7.08 -0.03
N LEU A 71 4.67 -6.52 0.01
CA LEU A 71 3.59 -6.98 0.88
C LEU A 71 3.24 -8.44 0.61
N PHE A 72 3.08 -8.81 -0.66
CA PHE A 72 2.79 -10.19 -1.05
C PHE A 72 3.90 -11.16 -0.62
N LEU A 73 5.17 -10.77 -0.74
CA LEU A 73 6.31 -11.57 -0.29
C LEU A 73 6.33 -11.73 1.24
N ILE A 74 6.08 -10.64 1.97
CA ILE A 74 6.04 -10.64 3.44
C ILE A 74 4.88 -11.51 3.93
N GLU A 75 3.69 -11.38 3.34
CA GLU A 75 2.53 -12.19 3.73
C GLU A 75 2.79 -13.67 3.49
N LYS A 76 3.38 -14.02 2.33
CA LYS A 76 3.75 -15.40 2.02
C LYS A 76 4.81 -15.95 3.00
N ALA A 77 5.81 -15.15 3.35
CA ALA A 77 6.84 -15.52 4.32
C ALA A 77 6.27 -15.67 5.74
N ALA A 78 5.41 -14.76 6.18
CA ALA A 78 4.73 -14.81 7.47
C ALA A 78 3.84 -16.06 7.59
N LYS A 79 3.10 -16.40 6.52
CA LYS A 79 2.30 -17.62 6.46
C LYS A 79 3.14 -18.90 6.52
N GLN A 80 4.36 -18.88 5.97
CA GLN A 80 5.28 -20.01 6.02
C GLN A 80 5.95 -20.19 7.40
N TRP A 81 6.09 -19.11 8.17
CA TRP A 81 6.69 -19.15 9.52
C TRP A 81 5.72 -19.68 10.58
N ASN A 82 4.41 -19.59 10.36
CA ASN A 82 3.39 -20.10 11.28
C ASN A 82 2.65 -21.31 10.65
N PRO A 83 3.14 -22.56 10.81
CA PRO A 83 2.43 -23.75 10.37
C PRO A 83 1.06 -23.92 11.04
#